data_AF-A0A844EGP9-F1
#
_entry.id   AF-A0A844EGP9-F1
#
_cell.length_a   1.000
_cell.length_b   1.000
_cell.length_c   1.000
_cell.angle_alpha   90.00
_cell.angle_beta   90.00
_cell.angle_gamma   90.00
#
_symmetry.space_group_name_H-M   'P 1'
#
loop_
_entity.id
_entity.type
_entity.pdbx_description
1 polymer ?
#
loop_
_entity_poly.entity_id
_entity_poly.type
_entity_poly.pdbx_seq_one_letter_code
_entity_poly.pdbx_strand_id
1 'polypeptide(L)' 'MQDNDLKIQIENVLRTYPDNVFTVEKIADVLRTHGSAAFKLIVQELAALERDGIAVVTDEGKFQMNPDKQK' A
#
# COMPACT_ATOMS: atom_id res chain seq x y z
N MET A 1 -19.99 -3.53 3.60
CA MET A 1 -18.88 -2.96 4.41
C MET A 1 -17.57 -3.70 4.09
N GLN A 2 -17.19 -3.85 2.81
CA GLN A 2 -16.03 -4.65 2.39
C GLN A 2 -14.85 -3.80 1.87
N ASP A 3 -15.10 -2.58 1.39
CA ASP A 3 -14.06 -1.75 0.76
C ASP A 3 -12.99 -1.23 1.75
N ASN A 4 -13.32 -1.11 3.04
CA ASN A 4 -12.37 -0.62 4.04
C ASN A 4 -11.29 -1.64 4.46
N ASP A 5 -11.47 -2.93 4.15
CA ASP A 5 -10.57 -3.97 4.67
C ASP A 5 -9.22 -3.98 3.95
N LEU A 6 -9.23 -3.84 2.61
CA LEU A 6 -8.01 -3.88 1.81
C LEU A 6 -7.09 -2.70 2.10
N LYS A 7 -7.65 -1.49 2.23
CA LYS A 7 -6.88 -0.29 2.57
C LYS A 7 -6.15 -0.44 3.90
N ILE A 8 -6.85 -0.92 4.93
CA ILE A 8 -6.28 -1.18 6.26
C ILE A 8 -5.20 -2.26 6.18
N GLN A 9 -5.41 -3.32 5.42
CA GLN A 9 -4.39 -4.34 5.21
C GLN A 9 -3.12 -3.78 4.56
N ILE A 10 -3.25 -2.97 3.51
CA ILE A 10 -2.10 -2.33 2.84
C ILE A 10 -1.38 -1.39 3.79
N GLU A 11 -2.12 -0.55 4.53
CA GLU A 11 -1.55 0.32 5.54
C GLU A 11 -0.77 -0.46 6.60
N ASN A 12 -1.32 -1.58 7.09
CA ASN A 12 -0.63 -2.44 8.05
C ASN A 12 0.68 -3.01 7.50
N VAL A 13 0.74 -3.37 6.21
CA VAL A 13 1.99 -3.81 5.56
C VAL A 13 3.03 -2.68 5.57
N LEU A 14 2.64 -1.47 5.16
CA LEU A 14 3.53 -0.31 5.14
C LEU A 14 4.02 0.06 6.55
N ARG A 15 3.13 0.04 7.54
CA ARG A 15 3.47 0.31 8.94
C ARG A 15 4.35 -0.76 9.59
N THR A 16 4.21 -2.02 9.19
CA THR A 16 5.05 -3.12 9.70
C THR A 16 6.48 -2.98 9.22
N TYR A 17 6.68 -2.39 8.04
CA TYR A 17 8.00 -2.22 7.42
C TYR A 17 8.18 -0.77 6.94
N PRO A 18 8.28 0.20 7.86
CA PRO A 18 8.24 1.63 7.52
C PRO A 18 9.42 2.10 6.67
N ASP A 19 10.58 1.44 6.80
CA ASP A 19 11.80 1.73 6.04
C ASP A 19 11.88 0.98 4.71
N ASN A 20 10.91 0.09 4.44
CA ASN A 20 10.90 -0.70 3.21
C ASN A 20 10.14 -0.01 2.10
N VAL A 21 10.66 -0.21 0.89
CA VAL A 21 10.00 0.21 -0.34
C VAL A 21 9.34 -1.02 -1.00
N PHE A 22 8.09 -0.85 -1.42
CA PHE A 22 7.21 -1.88 -1.92
C PHE A 22 6.76 -1.60 -3.36
N THR A 23 6.80 -2.63 -4.21
CA THR A 23 6.01 -2.61 -5.44
C THR A 23 4.60 -3.11 -5.16
N VAL A 24 3.67 -2.85 -6.08
CA VAL A 24 2.29 -3.34 -5.99
C VAL A 24 2.27 -4.87 -5.93
N GLU A 25 3.11 -5.53 -6.72
CA GLU A 25 3.24 -6.99 -6.75
C GLU A 25 3.70 -7.54 -5.40
N LYS A 26 4.68 -6.89 -4.76
CA LYS A 26 5.17 -7.33 -3.45
C LYS A 26 4.10 -7.19 -2.37
N ILE A 27 3.26 -6.15 -2.44
CA ILE A 27 2.11 -6.00 -1.55
C ILE A 27 1.09 -7.10 -1.82
N ALA A 28 0.77 -7.38 -3.09
CA ALA A 28 -0.14 -8.45 -3.50
C ALA A 28 0.33 -9.82 -2.97
N ASP A 29 1.64 -10.10 -3.06
CA ASP A 29 2.25 -11.32 -2.53
C ASP A 29 2.15 -11.41 -1.00
N VAL A 30 2.43 -10.32 -0.28
CA VAL A 30 2.30 -10.28 1.20
C VAL A 30 0.85 -10.51 1.63
N LEU A 31 -0.10 -9.92 0.93
CA LEU A 31 -1.53 -10.09 1.20
C LEU A 31 -2.08 -11.42 0.67
N ARG A 32 -1.27 -12.22 -0.04
CA ARG A 32 -1.66 -13.47 -0.72
C ARG A 32 -2.86 -13.28 -1.66
N THR A 33 -2.95 -12.09 -2.26
CA THR A 33 -4.05 -11.71 -3.14
C THR A 33 -3.54 -11.69 -4.57
N HIS A 34 -3.94 -12.70 -5.35
CA HIS A 34 -3.46 -12.86 -6.73
C HIS A 34 -4.58 -12.59 -7.75
N GLY A 35 -4.22 -12.00 -8.89
CA GLY A 35 -5.11 -11.77 -10.03
C GLY A 35 -5.13 -10.31 -10.49
N SER A 36 -5.50 -10.09 -11.76
CA SER A 36 -5.52 -8.75 -12.37
C SER A 36 -6.53 -7.79 -11.72
N ALA A 37 -7.62 -8.33 -11.17
CA ALA A 37 -8.58 -7.55 -10.38
C ALA A 37 -7.97 -7.08 -9.05
N ALA A 38 -7.22 -7.94 -8.36
CA ALA A 38 -6.55 -7.62 -7.11
C ALA A 38 -5.49 -6.52 -7.30
N PHE A 39 -4.68 -6.63 -8.37
CA PHE A 39 -3.70 -5.59 -8.70
C PHE A 39 -4.34 -4.21 -8.83
N LYS A 40 -5.44 -4.11 -9.59
CA LYS A 40 -6.15 -2.83 -9.78
C LYS A 40 -6.68 -2.26 -8.47
N LEU A 41 -7.25 -3.11 -7.61
CA LEU A 41 -7.74 -2.69 -6.29
C LEU A 41 -6.60 -2.21 -5.39
N ILE A 42 -5.48 -2.92 -5.34
CA ILE A 42 -4.31 -2.51 -4.54
C ILE A 42 -3.77 -1.16 -5.02
N VAL A 43 -3.68 -0.94 -6.34
CA VAL A 43 -3.28 0.37 -6.90
C VAL A 43 -4.23 1.48 -6.48
N GLN A 44 -5.55 1.24 -6.52
CA GLN A 44 -6.56 2.21 -6.11
C GLN A 44 -6.44 2.57 -4.63
N GLU A 45 -6.25 1.57 -3.76
CA GLU A 45 -6.10 1.80 -2.33
C GLU A 45 -4.77 2.46 -1.97
N LEU A 46 -3.68 2.13 -2.66
CA LEU A 46 -2.40 2.83 -2.50
C LEU A 46 -2.51 4.30 -2.90
N ALA A 47 -3.21 4.62 -3.99
CA ALA A 47 -3.50 6.00 -4.37
C ALA A 47 -4.42 6.72 -3.37
N ALA A 48 -5.30 6.01 -2.67
CA ALA A 48 -6.06 6.57 -1.57
C ALA A 48 -5.17 6.88 -0.36
N LEU A 49 -4.26 5.97 0.01
CA LEU A 49 -3.31 6.16 1.11
C LEU A 49 -2.30 7.28 0.82
N GLU A 50 -1.88 7.44 -0.43
CA GLU A 50 -1.02 8.54 -0.86
C GLU A 50 -1.72 9.89 -0.74
N ARG A 51 -2.98 9.99 -1.18
CA ARG A 51 -3.81 11.21 -0.98
C ARG A 51 -4.05 11.55 0.49
N ASP A 52 -4.16 10.54 1.36
CA ASP A 52 -4.28 10.72 2.80
C ASP A 52 -2.92 11.05 3.48
N GLY A 53 -1.83 11.04 2.71
CA GLY A 53 -0.47 11.27 3.16
C GLY A 53 0.08 10.14 4.03
N ILE A 54 -0.52 8.95 4.04
CA ILE A 54 -0.06 7.78 4.80
C ILE A 54 1.06 7.06 4.05
N ALA A 55 0.95 6.96 2.72
CA ALA A 55 1.97 6.39 1.85
C ALA A 55 2.60 7.50 0.99
N VAL A 56 3.81 7.27 0.49
CA VAL A 56 4.44 8.12 -0.53
C VAL A 56 4.93 7.27 -1.70
N VAL A 57 4.83 7.82 -2.91
CA VAL A 57 5.43 7.25 -4.11
C VAL A 57 6.85 7.78 -4.25
N THR A 58 7.79 6.86 -4.38
CA THR A 58 9.20 7.13 -4.69
C THR A 58 9.37 7.49 -6.17
N ASP A 59 10.51 8.10 -6.51
CA ASP A 59 10.84 8.46 -7.91
C ASP A 59 10.88 7.24 -8.86
N GLU A 60 11.05 6.03 -8.33
CA GLU A 60 11.02 4.77 -9.07
C GLU A 60 9.60 4.18 -9.23
N GLY A 61 8.55 4.90 -8.81
CA GLY A 61 7.16 4.43 -8.87
C GLY A 61 6.81 3.35 -7.83
N LYS A 62 7.63 3.18 -6.80
CA LYS A 62 7.39 2.26 -5.69
C LYS A 62 6.77 3.00 -4.50
N PHE A 63 6.16 2.28 -3.57
CA PHE A 63 5.44 2.83 -2.43
C PHE A 63 6.18 2.56 -1.12
N GLN A 64 6.17 3.53 -0.20
CA GLN A 64 6.67 3.34 1.17
C GLN A 64 5.80 4.09 2.16
N MET A 65 5.94 3.78 3.45
CA MET A 65 5.27 4.50 4.52
C MET A 65 5.76 5.95 4.55
N ASN A 66 4.84 6.92 4.65
CA ASN A 66 5.22 8.32 4.78
C ASN A 66 5.99 8.52 6.10
N PRO A 67 7.26 8.98 6.07
CA PRO A 67 8.05 9.26 7.27
C PRO A 67 7.34 10.19 8.27
N ASP A 68 6.54 11.14 7.78
CA ASP A 68 5.81 12.09 8.63
C ASP A 68 4.64 11.46 9.39
N LYS A 69 4.18 10.27 8.97
CA LYS A 69 3.08 9.50 9.58
C LYS A 69 3.56 8.26 10.36
N GLN A 70 4.88 8.11 10.54
CA GLN A 70 5.48 7.01 11.32
C GLN A 70 5.47 7.28 12.83
N LYS A 71 5.10 8.48 13.28
CA LYS A 71 5.05 8.88 14.70
C LYS A 71 3.71 8.62 15.37
#